data_AF-A0AAV5ZG76-F1
#
_entry.id   AF-A0AAV5ZG76-F1
#
_cell.length_a   1.000
_cell.length_b   1.000
_cell.length_c   1.000
_cell.angle_alpha   90.00
_cell.angle_beta   90.00
_cell.angle_gamma   90.00
#
_symmetry.space_group_name_H-M   'P 1'
#
loop_
_entity.id
_entity.type
_entity.pdbx_description
1 polymer ?
#
loop_
_entity_poly.entity_id
_entity_poly.type
_entity_poly.pdbx_seq_one_letter_code
_entity_poly.pdbx_strand_id
1 'polypeptide(L)'
;MKKEEVPAVPQIPVEDVEVLDAYSQAVVSVVDAVGPAVVSITVGRGGVGGGAGSGVIVAPDGYAVTNDHVVDGAGRLTATLTDGRTLDAALIGEDPSTDLALIRLNGTDLPVAAPGRSAALRVGRLVVAIGNPLGFQSTVSAGVVSALGRSLRSRTGRLIENVIQTDVALNPGNSGGPLVDSAGRVVGINTAIIAMAQGLSFAVPIDTATWVIGELLAHGRVRRAWLGLVAQNRPLDAARRRRLAIAAPTVVEVVSVEPDGPAAVAGLRAGDWLLAIDGQPTPTIDQLHRRLPTVAIGTPVAVAILRGADRLDVPVIPREAS
;
A
#
# COMPACT_ATOMS: atom_id res chain seq x y z
N MET A 1 41.36 -48.31 -17.10
CA MET A 1 40.17 -47.43 -17.11
C MET A 1 39.62 -47.34 -15.71
N LYS A 2 39.79 -46.19 -15.03
CA LYS A 2 39.10 -45.92 -13.77
C LYS A 2 37.63 -45.63 -14.09
N LYS A 3 36.70 -46.32 -13.44
CA LYS A 3 35.28 -45.98 -13.51
C LYS A 3 35.09 -44.66 -12.77
N GLU A 4 34.57 -43.64 -13.46
CA GLU A 4 34.04 -42.45 -12.81
C GLU A 4 32.81 -42.86 -12.00
N GLU A 5 32.88 -42.61 -10.69
CA GLU A 5 31.78 -42.83 -9.76
C GLU A 5 30.83 -41.64 -9.89
N VAL A 6 29.62 -41.88 -10.38
CA VAL A 6 28.58 -40.86 -10.49
C VAL A 6 28.18 -40.48 -9.06
N PRO A 7 28.29 -39.20 -8.64
CA PRO A 7 27.94 -38.81 -7.29
C PRO A 7 26.45 -39.10 -7.03
N ALA A 8 26.16 -39.73 -5.89
CA ALA A 8 24.80 -40.05 -5.48
C ALA A 8 23.96 -38.78 -5.37
N VAL A 9 22.76 -38.78 -5.97
CA VAL A 9 21.78 -37.71 -5.81
C VAL A 9 21.39 -37.67 -4.32
N PRO A 10 21.55 -36.54 -3.62
CA PRO A 10 21.14 -36.44 -2.23
C PRO A 10 19.64 -36.73 -2.13
N GLN A 11 19.29 -37.72 -1.29
CA GLN A 11 17.89 -38.05 -1.03
C GLN A 11 17.30 -36.99 -0.09
N ILE A 12 16.29 -36.27 -0.56
CA ILE A 12 15.51 -35.35 0.27
C ILE A 12 14.64 -36.20 1.22
N PRO A 13 14.66 -35.96 2.55
CA PRO A 13 13.81 -36.66 3.51
C PRO A 13 12.32 -36.57 3.16
N VAL A 14 11.55 -37.62 3.44
CA VAL A 14 10.10 -37.69 3.10
C VAL A 14 9.28 -36.57 3.76
N GLU A 15 9.63 -36.15 4.97
CA GLU A 15 8.99 -35.01 5.67
C GLU A 15 9.19 -33.69 4.91
N ASP A 16 10.36 -33.48 4.29
CA ASP A 16 10.63 -32.29 3.49
C ASP A 16 9.81 -32.30 2.18
N VAL A 17 9.51 -33.48 1.63
CA VAL A 17 8.64 -33.62 0.44
C VAL A 17 7.19 -33.21 0.78
N GLU A 18 6.67 -33.61 1.93
CA GLU A 18 5.30 -33.26 2.35
C GLU A 18 5.16 -31.75 2.63
N VAL A 19 6.17 -31.11 3.24
CA VAL A 19 6.16 -29.66 3.50
C VAL A 19 6.25 -28.86 2.21
N LEU A 20 7.10 -29.28 1.26
CA LEU A 20 7.23 -28.62 -0.04
C LEU A 20 5.97 -28.79 -0.90
N ASP A 21 5.28 -29.92 -0.79
CA ASP A 21 3.99 -30.14 -1.44
C ASP A 21 2.91 -29.23 -0.81
N ALA A 22 2.83 -29.18 0.51
CA ALA A 22 1.88 -28.28 1.20
C ALA A 22 2.08 -26.80 0.85
N TYR A 23 3.33 -26.35 0.73
CA TYR A 23 3.66 -25.00 0.25
C TYR A 23 3.18 -24.80 -1.20
N SER A 24 3.48 -25.76 -2.08
CA SER A 24 3.10 -25.69 -3.49
C SER A 24 1.57 -25.65 -3.66
N GLN A 25 0.85 -26.50 -2.92
CA GLN A 25 -0.61 -26.52 -2.93
C GLN A 25 -1.22 -25.21 -2.42
N ALA A 26 -0.62 -24.58 -1.40
CA ALA A 26 -1.07 -23.28 -0.91
C ALA A 26 -0.94 -22.20 -1.99
N VAL A 27 0.19 -22.17 -2.71
CA VAL A 27 0.40 -21.21 -3.81
C VAL A 27 -0.56 -21.48 -4.96
N VAL A 28 -0.71 -22.74 -5.40
CA VAL A 28 -1.64 -23.13 -6.48
C VAL A 28 -3.08 -22.73 -6.13
N SER A 29 -3.53 -23.04 -4.92
CA SER A 29 -4.90 -22.68 -4.47
C SER A 29 -5.15 -21.17 -4.51
N VAL A 30 -4.15 -20.37 -4.15
CA VAL A 30 -4.24 -18.90 -4.24
C VAL A 30 -4.34 -18.42 -5.69
N VAL A 31 -3.54 -19.01 -6.59
CA VAL A 31 -3.55 -18.67 -8.02
C VAL A 31 -4.87 -19.04 -8.66
N ASP A 32 -5.41 -20.23 -8.37
CA ASP A 32 -6.69 -20.67 -8.91
C ASP A 32 -7.85 -19.79 -8.42
N ALA A 33 -7.80 -19.37 -7.15
CA ALA A 33 -8.84 -18.54 -6.55
C ALA A 33 -8.80 -17.08 -7.04
N VAL A 34 -7.62 -16.49 -7.22
CA VAL A 34 -7.47 -15.04 -7.46
C VAL A 34 -7.04 -14.72 -8.89
N GLY A 35 -6.29 -15.59 -9.55
CA GLY A 35 -5.77 -15.41 -10.90
C GLY A 35 -6.82 -14.98 -11.93
N PRO A 36 -8.05 -15.54 -11.95
CA PRO A 36 -9.11 -15.08 -12.85
C PRO A 36 -9.44 -13.59 -12.72
N ALA A 37 -9.35 -13.02 -11.52
CA ALA A 37 -9.64 -11.61 -11.24
C ALA A 37 -8.46 -10.67 -11.56
N VAL A 38 -7.31 -11.19 -11.99
CA VAL A 38 -6.12 -10.39 -12.33
C VAL A 38 -6.12 -10.09 -13.82
N VAL A 39 -6.07 -8.80 -14.16
CA VAL A 39 -6.15 -8.32 -15.54
C VAL A 39 -4.83 -7.72 -15.99
N SER A 40 -4.52 -7.88 -17.28
CA SER A 40 -3.46 -7.12 -17.94
C SER A 40 -3.99 -5.76 -18.35
N ILE A 41 -3.35 -4.68 -17.96
CA ILE A 41 -3.75 -3.31 -18.33
C ILE A 41 -2.79 -2.80 -19.39
N THR A 42 -3.37 -2.36 -20.51
CA THR A 42 -2.63 -1.75 -21.61
C THR A 42 -3.12 -0.32 -21.83
N VAL A 43 -2.15 0.60 -21.94
CA VAL A 43 -2.40 1.99 -22.31
C VAL A 43 -2.13 2.19 -23.79
N GLY A 44 -3.15 2.56 -24.56
CA GLY A 44 -2.98 2.96 -25.96
C GLY A 44 -2.49 4.40 -26.06
N ARG A 45 -1.22 4.62 -26.46
CA ARG A 45 -0.75 5.89 -27.05
C ARG A 45 -0.67 5.69 -28.56
N GLY A 46 -1.25 6.59 -29.35
CA GLY A 46 -1.45 6.44 -30.79
C GLY A 46 -0.18 6.14 -31.60
N GLY A 47 0.21 4.86 -31.69
CA GLY A 47 1.18 4.33 -32.65
C GLY A 47 2.35 3.49 -32.12
N VAL A 48 2.65 3.46 -30.81
CA VAL A 48 3.79 2.67 -30.26
C VAL A 48 3.41 2.11 -28.89
N GLY A 49 3.68 0.82 -28.68
CA GLY A 49 3.27 0.02 -27.51
C GLY A 49 3.40 0.79 -26.19
N GLY A 50 2.26 1.06 -25.55
CA GLY A 50 2.22 1.73 -24.26
C GLY A 50 2.46 0.78 -23.11
N GLY A 51 2.74 1.36 -21.94
CA GLY A 51 3.06 0.62 -20.72
C GLY A 51 2.04 -0.47 -20.42
N ALA A 52 2.56 -1.64 -20.04
CA ALA A 52 1.78 -2.79 -19.60
C ALA A 52 1.93 -2.95 -18.10
N GLY A 53 0.80 -3.08 -17.42
CA GLY A 53 0.73 -3.35 -15.99
C GLY A 53 -0.32 -4.41 -15.69
N SER A 54 -0.59 -4.61 -14.41
CA SER A 54 -1.65 -5.47 -13.93
C SER A 54 -2.73 -4.67 -13.21
N GLY A 55 -3.90 -5.25 -13.06
CA GLY A 55 -4.93 -4.79 -12.15
C GLY A 55 -5.61 -5.97 -11.47
N VAL A 56 -6.40 -5.67 -10.45
CA VAL A 56 -7.25 -6.66 -9.78
C VAL A 56 -8.69 -6.18 -9.76
N ILE A 57 -9.61 -7.02 -10.23
CA ILE A 57 -11.06 -6.75 -10.19
C ILE A 57 -11.54 -6.92 -8.75
N VAL A 58 -12.11 -5.86 -8.18
CA VAL A 58 -12.53 -5.79 -6.78
C VAL A 58 -14.05 -5.71 -6.60
N ALA A 59 -14.81 -5.53 -7.69
CA ALA A 59 -16.27 -5.55 -7.66
C ALA A 59 -16.89 -6.15 -8.92
N PRO A 60 -18.08 -6.82 -8.82
CA PRO A 60 -18.74 -7.50 -9.95
C PRO A 60 -19.18 -6.58 -11.09
N ASP A 61 -19.38 -5.29 -10.82
CA ASP A 61 -19.78 -4.24 -11.78
C ASP A 61 -18.59 -3.60 -12.53
N GLY A 62 -17.42 -4.23 -12.41
CA GLY A 62 -16.24 -3.97 -13.23
C GLY A 62 -15.21 -3.05 -12.62
N TYR A 63 -15.33 -2.66 -11.35
CA TYR A 63 -14.27 -1.89 -10.70
C TYR A 63 -13.01 -2.73 -10.50
N ALA A 64 -11.88 -2.20 -10.97
CA ALA A 64 -10.57 -2.79 -10.79
C ALA A 64 -9.57 -1.75 -10.29
N VAL A 65 -8.65 -2.20 -9.45
CA VAL A 65 -7.58 -1.39 -8.87
C VAL A 65 -6.28 -1.68 -9.61
N THR A 66 -5.50 -0.63 -9.87
CA THR A 66 -4.14 -0.72 -10.40
C THR A 66 -3.29 0.40 -9.79
N ASN A 67 -2.07 0.61 -10.30
CA ASN A 67 -1.27 1.75 -9.93
C ASN A 67 -1.56 2.98 -10.80
N ASP A 68 -1.41 4.16 -10.20
CA ASP A 68 -1.43 5.45 -10.89
C ASP A 68 -0.45 5.47 -12.07
N HIS A 69 0.81 5.09 -11.85
CA HIS A 69 1.81 5.09 -12.92
C HIS A 69 1.54 4.09 -14.06
N VAL A 70 0.64 3.12 -13.88
CA VAL A 70 0.23 2.18 -14.95
C VAL A 70 -0.74 2.86 -15.91
N VAL A 71 -1.57 3.78 -15.42
CA VAL A 71 -2.61 4.48 -16.20
C VAL A 71 -2.25 5.93 -16.52
N ASP A 72 -1.11 6.43 -16.03
CA ASP A 72 -0.66 7.80 -16.22
C ASP A 72 -0.57 8.22 -17.71
N GLY A 73 -1.20 9.36 -18.02
CA GLY A 73 -1.27 9.91 -19.37
C GLY A 73 -1.92 8.97 -20.39
N ALA A 74 -2.85 8.12 -19.95
CA ALA A 74 -3.59 7.21 -20.82
C ALA A 74 -4.66 7.93 -21.64
N GLY A 75 -4.66 7.67 -22.96
CA GLY A 75 -5.76 8.06 -23.84
C GLY A 75 -6.87 7.01 -23.86
N ARG A 76 -6.52 5.78 -24.26
CA ARG A 76 -7.44 4.62 -24.23
C ARG A 76 -6.86 3.53 -23.33
N LEU A 77 -7.68 3.00 -22.42
CA LEU A 77 -7.34 1.89 -21.55
C LEU A 77 -8.07 0.63 -22.02
N THR A 78 -7.36 -0.49 -22.05
CA THR A 78 -7.96 -1.82 -22.24
C THR A 78 -7.45 -2.78 -21.18
N ALA A 79 -8.32 -3.68 -20.73
CA ALA A 79 -7.98 -4.75 -19.81
C ALA A 79 -8.18 -6.11 -20.45
N THR A 80 -7.16 -6.98 -20.40
CA THR A 80 -7.24 -8.35 -20.90
C THR A 80 -7.32 -9.32 -19.71
N LEU A 81 -8.39 -10.11 -19.67
CA LEU A 81 -8.61 -11.16 -18.67
C LEU A 81 -7.83 -12.42 -19.02
N THR A 82 -7.63 -13.31 -18.04
CA THR A 82 -6.96 -14.60 -18.24
C THR A 82 -7.74 -15.59 -19.11
N ASP A 83 -9.05 -15.36 -19.30
CA ASP A 83 -9.90 -16.10 -20.24
C ASP A 83 -9.78 -15.61 -21.70
N GLY A 84 -8.96 -14.57 -21.95
CA GLY A 84 -8.71 -14.01 -23.27
C GLY A 84 -9.67 -12.88 -23.68
N ARG A 85 -10.67 -12.53 -22.86
CA ARG A 85 -11.52 -11.36 -23.12
C ARG A 85 -10.71 -10.06 -22.98
N THR A 86 -10.78 -9.19 -23.99
CA THR A 86 -10.26 -7.81 -23.92
C THR A 86 -11.42 -6.84 -23.80
N LEU A 87 -11.41 -6.02 -22.75
CA LEU A 87 -12.47 -5.07 -22.42
C LEU A 87 -11.93 -3.65 -22.50
N ASP A 88 -12.75 -2.72 -22.99
CA ASP A 88 -12.46 -1.29 -22.81
C ASP A 88 -12.57 -0.94 -21.32
N ALA A 89 -11.71 -0.04 -20.86
CA ALA A 89 -11.70 0.44 -19.48
C ALA A 89 -11.77 1.98 -19.44
N ALA A 90 -12.47 2.50 -18.44
CA ALA A 90 -12.53 3.93 -18.14
C ALA A 90 -11.77 4.21 -16.84
N LEU A 91 -10.95 5.27 -16.83
CA LEU A 91 -10.38 5.80 -15.60
C LEU A 91 -11.48 6.47 -14.78
N ILE A 92 -11.67 6.01 -13.55
CA ILE A 92 -12.64 6.59 -12.60
C ILE A 92 -11.96 7.66 -11.76
N GLY A 93 -10.70 7.41 -11.38
CA GLY A 93 -9.83 8.40 -10.76
C GLY A 93 -8.53 7.79 -10.28
N GLU A 94 -7.61 8.66 -9.87
CA GLU A 94 -6.25 8.31 -9.48
C GLU A 94 -5.85 9.01 -8.19
N ASP A 95 -4.93 8.40 -7.47
CA ASP A 95 -4.31 8.93 -6.28
C ASP A 95 -2.79 8.77 -6.35
N PRO A 96 -2.11 9.77 -6.95
CA PRO A 96 -0.66 9.70 -7.16
C PRO A 96 0.14 9.72 -5.85
N SER A 97 -0.49 10.07 -4.72
CA SER A 97 0.16 10.04 -3.40
C SER A 97 0.31 8.62 -2.85
N THR A 98 -0.59 7.70 -3.20
CA THR A 98 -0.47 6.27 -2.86
C THR A 98 -0.05 5.42 -4.04
N ASP A 99 0.10 6.00 -5.23
CA ASP A 99 0.33 5.27 -6.48
C ASP A 99 -0.79 4.27 -6.79
N LEU A 100 -2.05 4.69 -6.62
CA LEU A 100 -3.22 3.86 -6.90
C LEU A 100 -4.13 4.53 -7.92
N ALA A 101 -4.79 3.73 -8.74
CA ALA A 101 -5.86 4.18 -9.62
C ALA A 101 -7.03 3.19 -9.62
N LEU A 102 -8.23 3.73 -9.81
CA LEU A 102 -9.46 2.99 -9.96
C LEU A 102 -9.94 3.09 -11.40
N ILE A 103 -10.11 1.94 -12.05
CA ILE A 103 -10.66 1.85 -13.39
C ILE A 103 -11.96 1.05 -13.37
N ARG A 104 -12.80 1.23 -14.39
CA ARG A 104 -13.99 0.44 -14.60
C ARG A 104 -13.92 -0.28 -15.94
N LEU A 105 -14.01 -1.60 -15.89
CA LEU A 105 -14.01 -2.49 -17.05
C LEU A 105 -15.44 -2.59 -17.61
N ASN A 106 -15.57 -2.51 -18.93
CA ASN A 106 -16.85 -2.69 -19.61
C ASN A 106 -17.08 -4.18 -19.94
N GLY A 107 -17.65 -4.94 -19.00
CA GLY A 107 -17.99 -6.35 -19.20
C GLY A 107 -18.95 -6.90 -18.15
N THR A 108 -19.42 -8.13 -18.35
CA THR A 108 -20.27 -8.88 -17.42
C THR A 108 -19.58 -10.17 -16.98
N ASP A 109 -20.11 -10.81 -15.94
CA ASP A 109 -19.61 -12.10 -15.43
C ASP A 109 -18.10 -12.03 -15.16
N LEU A 110 -17.71 -10.96 -14.45
CA LEU A 110 -16.33 -10.67 -14.12
C LEU A 110 -15.96 -11.41 -12.83
N PRO A 111 -14.83 -12.14 -12.81
CA PRO A 111 -14.29 -12.71 -11.58
C PRO A 111 -13.84 -11.58 -10.65
N VAL A 112 -14.03 -11.77 -9.34
CA VAL A 112 -13.74 -10.74 -8.33
C VAL A 112 -12.83 -11.31 -7.25
N ALA A 113 -11.77 -10.58 -6.92
CA ALA A 113 -10.90 -10.93 -5.82
C ALA A 113 -11.47 -10.41 -4.49
N ALA A 114 -11.45 -11.25 -3.45
CA ALA A 114 -11.92 -10.85 -2.13
C ALA A 114 -10.86 -9.98 -1.41
N PRO A 115 -11.23 -8.80 -0.87
CA PRO A 115 -10.32 -8.02 -0.05
C PRO A 115 -10.06 -8.72 1.30
N GLY A 116 -8.81 -8.67 1.75
CA GLY A 116 -8.37 -9.11 3.06
C GLY A 116 -8.32 -7.98 4.07
N ARG A 117 -7.39 -8.08 5.03
CA ARG A 117 -7.09 -7.02 6.01
C ARG A 117 -5.59 -6.89 6.20
N SER A 118 -5.01 -5.82 5.68
CA SER A 118 -3.56 -5.59 5.82
C SER A 118 -3.15 -5.32 7.27
N ALA A 119 -4.01 -4.73 8.09
CA ALA A 119 -3.77 -4.49 9.51
C ALA A 119 -3.59 -5.78 10.33
N ALA A 120 -4.04 -6.93 9.82
CA ALA A 120 -3.89 -8.24 10.46
C ALA A 120 -2.63 -9.00 10.02
N LEU A 121 -1.88 -8.46 9.03
CA LEU A 121 -0.64 -9.09 8.57
C LEU A 121 0.41 -9.14 9.66
N ARG A 122 1.28 -10.14 9.56
CA ARG A 122 2.44 -10.33 10.43
C ARG A 122 3.66 -10.61 9.56
N VAL A 123 4.82 -10.12 10.01
CA VAL A 123 6.10 -10.48 9.41
C VAL A 123 6.27 -12.00 9.43
N GLY A 124 6.75 -12.58 8.34
CA GLY A 124 6.90 -14.03 8.13
C GLY A 124 5.67 -14.73 7.54
N ARG A 125 4.54 -14.05 7.35
CA ARG A 125 3.37 -14.63 6.65
C ARG A 125 3.68 -14.84 5.17
N LEU A 126 3.35 -16.03 4.66
CA LEU A 126 3.32 -16.34 3.22
C LEU A 126 2.40 -15.36 2.50
N VAL A 127 2.92 -14.79 1.41
CA VAL A 127 2.19 -13.96 0.47
C VAL A 127 2.57 -14.34 -0.96
N VAL A 128 1.61 -14.20 -1.87
CA VAL A 128 1.75 -14.50 -3.29
C VAL A 128 1.44 -13.24 -4.08
N ALA A 129 2.39 -12.79 -4.91
CA ALA A 129 2.13 -11.76 -5.90
C ALA A 129 1.67 -12.42 -7.20
N ILE A 130 0.60 -11.89 -7.76
CA ILE A 130 0.08 -12.30 -9.06
C ILE A 130 0.11 -11.07 -9.97
N GLY A 131 0.65 -11.24 -11.18
CA GLY A 131 0.59 -10.25 -12.24
C GLY A 131 0.12 -10.90 -13.54
N ASN A 132 -0.26 -10.08 -14.51
CA ASN A 132 -0.63 -10.49 -15.86
C ASN A 132 -0.01 -9.50 -16.87
N PRO A 133 1.33 -9.42 -16.98
CA PRO A 133 2.02 -8.41 -17.78
C PRO A 133 1.68 -8.45 -19.28
N LEU A 134 1.30 -9.62 -19.81
CA LEU A 134 1.16 -9.85 -21.26
C LEU A 134 -0.25 -10.32 -21.67
N GLY A 135 -1.18 -10.50 -20.73
CA GLY A 135 -2.55 -10.93 -21.03
C GLY A 135 -2.71 -12.41 -21.40
N PHE A 136 -1.62 -13.18 -21.52
CA PHE A 136 -1.65 -14.59 -21.94
C PHE A 136 -1.40 -15.59 -20.80
N GLN A 137 -0.57 -15.23 -19.81
CA GLN A 137 -0.30 -16.05 -18.62
C GLN A 137 0.00 -15.17 -17.41
N SER A 138 -0.56 -15.55 -16.27
CA SER A 138 -0.24 -14.87 -15.01
C SER A 138 1.18 -15.18 -14.57
N THR A 139 1.93 -14.16 -14.18
CA THR A 139 3.21 -14.30 -13.47
C THR A 139 2.93 -14.44 -11.99
N VAL A 140 3.41 -15.53 -11.40
CA VAL A 140 3.22 -15.83 -9.97
C VAL A 140 4.57 -15.86 -9.29
N SER A 141 4.68 -15.16 -8.18
CA SER A 141 5.82 -15.26 -7.27
C SER A 141 5.34 -15.30 -5.83
N ALA A 142 6.02 -16.08 -5.00
CA ALA A 142 5.66 -16.28 -3.59
C ALA A 142 6.86 -15.99 -2.70
N GLY A 143 6.58 -15.57 -1.47
CA GLY A 143 7.54 -15.11 -0.49
C GLY A 143 6.84 -14.80 0.83
N VAL A 144 7.45 -13.98 1.67
CA VAL A 144 6.88 -13.60 2.96
C VAL A 144 6.82 -12.09 3.15
N VAL A 145 5.95 -11.67 4.06
CA VAL A 145 5.99 -10.30 4.60
C VAL A 145 7.31 -10.10 5.34
N SER A 146 8.17 -9.23 4.85
CA SER A 146 9.47 -8.92 5.46
C SER A 146 9.36 -7.79 6.49
N ALA A 147 8.50 -6.80 6.25
CA ALA A 147 8.25 -5.70 7.18
C ALA A 147 6.90 -5.02 6.90
N LEU A 148 6.37 -4.31 7.90
CA LEU A 148 5.10 -3.58 7.81
C LEU A 148 5.28 -2.15 8.29
N GLY A 149 4.49 -1.23 7.75
CA GLY A 149 4.39 0.14 8.27
C GLY A 149 5.61 1.02 7.99
N ARG A 150 6.39 0.71 6.94
CA ARG A 150 7.49 1.57 6.47
C ARG A 150 6.97 2.61 5.49
N SER A 151 7.74 3.68 5.34
CA SER A 151 7.50 4.71 4.32
C SER A 151 8.46 4.48 3.15
N LEU A 152 7.96 4.54 1.92
CA LEU A 152 8.70 4.30 0.67
C LEU A 152 8.66 5.56 -0.18
N ARG A 153 9.79 5.92 -0.79
CA ARG A 153 9.78 6.97 -1.80
C ARG A 153 9.38 6.36 -3.15
N SER A 154 8.24 6.78 -3.70
CA SER A 154 7.76 6.48 -5.06
C SER A 154 8.79 6.91 -6.11
N ARG A 155 8.64 6.40 -7.33
CA ARG A 155 9.43 6.80 -8.51
C ARG A 155 9.36 8.31 -8.79
N THR A 156 8.24 8.95 -8.46
CA THR A 156 8.05 10.40 -8.59
C THR A 156 8.66 11.21 -7.42
N GLY A 157 9.37 10.56 -6.49
CA GLY A 157 9.98 11.20 -5.33
C GLY A 157 9.03 11.41 -4.14
N ARG A 158 7.74 11.06 -4.27
CA ARG A 158 6.71 11.18 -3.21
C ARG A 158 6.84 10.08 -2.17
N LEU A 159 6.48 10.36 -0.92
CA LEU A 159 6.48 9.35 0.14
C LEU A 159 5.14 8.59 0.14
N ILE A 160 5.17 7.29 -0.16
CA ILE A 160 4.07 6.34 0.04
C ILE A 160 4.26 5.74 1.42
N GLU A 161 3.28 5.93 2.28
CA GLU A 161 3.35 5.48 3.66
C GLU A 161 2.73 4.11 3.87
N ASN A 162 3.12 3.46 4.97
CA ASN A 162 2.61 2.17 5.40
C ASN A 162 2.76 1.02 4.41
N VAL A 163 3.73 1.05 3.50
CA VAL A 163 3.91 -0.04 2.54
C VAL A 163 4.16 -1.38 3.24
N ILE A 164 3.66 -2.45 2.63
CA ILE A 164 4.01 -3.83 2.95
C ILE A 164 5.32 -4.13 2.22
N GLN A 165 6.36 -4.49 2.96
CA GLN A 165 7.62 -4.95 2.40
C GLN A 165 7.60 -6.47 2.32
N THR A 166 8.03 -7.03 1.20
CA THR A 166 8.12 -8.47 0.96
C THR A 166 9.44 -8.82 0.26
N ASP A 167 9.82 -10.09 0.29
CA ASP A 167 10.93 -10.66 -0.49
C ASP A 167 10.43 -11.35 -1.77
N VAL A 168 9.13 -11.23 -2.05
CA VAL A 168 8.52 -11.74 -3.29
C VAL A 168 9.22 -11.10 -4.48
N ALA A 169 9.70 -11.90 -5.42
CA ALA A 169 10.29 -11.41 -6.64
C ALA A 169 9.22 -10.70 -7.49
N LEU A 170 9.21 -9.37 -7.48
CA LEU A 170 8.41 -8.60 -8.41
C LEU A 170 9.21 -8.39 -9.70
N ASN A 171 8.52 -8.45 -10.83
CA ASN A 171 9.07 -8.16 -12.16
C ASN A 171 8.21 -7.08 -12.83
N PRO A 172 8.72 -6.40 -13.88
CA PRO A 172 7.90 -5.52 -14.70
C PRO A 172 6.56 -6.17 -15.08
N GLY A 173 5.49 -5.46 -14.79
CA GLY A 173 4.10 -5.85 -15.03
C GLY A 173 3.41 -6.66 -13.92
N ASN A 174 4.08 -6.97 -12.80
CA ASN A 174 3.35 -7.26 -11.54
C ASN A 174 2.75 -5.99 -10.90
N SER A 175 3.27 -4.80 -11.24
CA SER A 175 2.74 -3.52 -10.76
C SER A 175 1.25 -3.38 -11.08
N GLY A 176 0.47 -3.07 -10.06
CA GLY A 176 -0.98 -2.96 -10.06
C GLY A 176 -1.71 -4.28 -9.79
N GLY A 177 -1.02 -5.41 -9.85
CA GLY A 177 -1.56 -6.73 -9.49
C GLY A 177 -1.64 -6.94 -7.97
N PRO A 178 -2.38 -7.95 -7.52
CA PRO A 178 -2.60 -8.16 -6.09
C PRO A 178 -1.40 -8.86 -5.42
N LEU A 179 -1.17 -8.47 -4.15
CA LEU A 179 -0.46 -9.28 -3.17
C LEU A 179 -1.51 -10.00 -2.31
N VAL A 180 -1.42 -11.32 -2.23
CA VAL A 180 -2.48 -12.18 -1.70
C VAL A 180 -1.96 -13.00 -0.52
N ASP A 181 -2.77 -13.18 0.52
CA ASP A 181 -2.45 -14.10 1.62
C ASP A 181 -2.73 -15.58 1.25
N SER A 182 -2.31 -16.50 2.13
CA SER A 182 -2.52 -17.94 1.94
C SER A 182 -4.00 -18.37 1.94
N ALA A 183 -4.94 -17.47 2.22
CA ALA A 183 -6.38 -17.72 2.18
C ALA A 183 -7.04 -17.16 0.91
N GLY A 184 -6.25 -16.70 -0.07
CA GLY A 184 -6.76 -16.14 -1.32
C GLY A 184 -7.35 -14.74 -1.18
N ARG A 185 -6.97 -13.98 -0.14
CA ARG A 185 -7.47 -12.62 0.07
C ARG A 185 -6.42 -11.60 -0.30
N VAL A 186 -6.82 -10.55 -1.02
CA VAL A 186 -5.93 -9.46 -1.40
C VAL A 186 -5.53 -8.68 -0.16
N VAL A 187 -4.24 -8.63 0.15
CA VAL A 187 -3.69 -7.88 1.29
C VAL A 187 -2.92 -6.64 0.88
N GLY A 188 -2.62 -6.48 -0.41
CA GLY A 188 -2.07 -5.25 -0.96
C GLY A 188 -2.09 -5.21 -2.49
N ILE A 189 -1.68 -4.07 -3.05
CA ILE A 189 -1.49 -3.83 -4.48
C ILE A 189 0.00 -3.62 -4.72
N ASN A 190 0.61 -4.48 -5.54
CA ASN A 190 2.04 -4.38 -5.85
C ASN A 190 2.30 -3.05 -6.57
N THR A 191 3.29 -2.25 -6.13
CA THR A 191 3.57 -0.92 -6.72
C THR A 191 4.92 -0.87 -7.40
N ALA A 192 6.00 -1.14 -6.68
CA ALA A 192 7.34 -0.93 -7.20
C ALA A 192 8.39 -1.86 -6.57
N ILE A 193 9.40 -2.13 -7.39
CA ILE A 193 10.75 -2.51 -6.96
C ILE A 193 11.53 -1.20 -6.88
N ILE A 194 12.16 -0.92 -5.74
CA ILE A 194 13.20 0.11 -5.71
C ILE A 194 14.37 -0.47 -6.51
N ALA A 195 14.68 0.08 -7.69
CA ALA A 195 15.67 -0.47 -8.63
C ALA A 195 17.07 -0.70 -8.03
N MET A 196 17.37 -0.05 -6.90
CA MET A 196 18.64 -0.16 -6.16
C MET A 196 18.58 -1.09 -4.94
N ALA A 197 17.44 -1.71 -4.64
CA ALA A 197 17.25 -2.63 -3.52
C ALA A 197 16.92 -4.04 -4.03
N GLN A 198 17.97 -4.83 -4.30
CA GLN A 198 17.82 -6.24 -4.65
C GLN A 198 17.09 -7.00 -3.53
N GLY A 199 16.05 -7.77 -3.87
CA GLY A 199 15.30 -8.59 -2.91
C GLY A 199 14.29 -7.84 -2.03
N LEU A 200 13.99 -6.57 -2.30
CA LEU A 200 12.96 -5.81 -1.60
C LEU A 200 11.85 -5.35 -2.54
N SER A 201 10.65 -5.85 -2.26
CA SER A 201 9.43 -5.57 -3.01
C SER A 201 8.40 -4.89 -2.11
N PHE A 202 7.57 -4.03 -2.69
CA PHE A 202 6.62 -3.23 -1.93
C PHE A 202 5.21 -3.27 -2.51
N ALA A 203 4.23 -3.32 -1.62
CA ALA A 203 2.82 -3.23 -1.94
C ALA A 203 2.12 -2.17 -1.09
N VAL A 204 1.17 -1.46 -1.69
CA VAL A 204 0.24 -0.58 -0.99
C VAL A 204 -0.75 -1.46 -0.23
N PRO A 205 -0.96 -1.26 1.09
CA PRO A 205 -1.89 -2.09 1.87
C PRO A 205 -3.32 -2.07 1.33
N ILE A 206 -4.02 -3.21 1.39
CA ILE A 206 -5.42 -3.28 0.93
C ILE A 206 -6.34 -2.35 1.73
N ASP A 207 -6.07 -2.10 3.02
CA ASP A 207 -6.88 -1.17 3.82
C ASP A 207 -6.73 0.27 3.30
N THR A 208 -5.51 0.66 2.88
CA THR A 208 -5.25 1.94 2.21
C THR A 208 -5.97 2.00 0.87
N ALA A 209 -5.87 0.95 0.05
CA ALA A 209 -6.53 0.89 -1.25
C ALA A 209 -8.05 0.98 -1.11
N THR A 210 -8.64 0.29 -0.14
CA THR A 210 -10.08 0.33 0.14
C THR A 210 -10.55 1.74 0.49
N TRP A 211 -9.79 2.46 1.32
CA TRP A 211 -10.07 3.86 1.64
C TRP A 211 -9.98 4.76 0.40
N VAL A 212 -8.91 4.62 -0.40
CA VAL A 212 -8.73 5.39 -1.66
C VAL A 212 -9.90 5.15 -2.62
N ILE A 213 -10.30 3.89 -2.82
CA ILE A 213 -11.45 3.53 -3.67
C ILE A 213 -12.71 4.22 -3.16
N GLY A 214 -12.97 4.20 -1.85
CA GLY A 214 -14.11 4.88 -1.24
C GLY A 214 -14.15 6.37 -1.55
N GLU A 215 -13.01 7.07 -1.39
CA GLU A 215 -12.92 8.50 -1.71
C GLU A 215 -13.09 8.78 -3.20
N LEU A 216 -12.48 7.99 -4.08
CA LEU A 216 -12.60 8.15 -5.53
C LEU A 216 -14.06 7.93 -6.00
N LEU A 217 -14.75 6.93 -5.45
CA LEU A 217 -16.15 6.68 -5.78
C LEU A 217 -17.09 7.77 -5.25
N ALA A 218 -16.85 8.25 -4.03
CA ALA A 218 -17.74 9.23 -3.39
C ALA A 218 -17.51 10.67 -3.88
N HIS A 219 -16.27 11.03 -4.23
CA HIS A 219 -15.86 12.42 -4.46
C HIS A 219 -15.13 12.65 -5.77
N GLY A 220 -14.80 11.60 -6.53
CA GLY A 220 -14.01 11.69 -7.77
C GLY A 220 -12.52 12.02 -7.54
N ARG A 221 -12.09 12.14 -6.28
CA ARG A 221 -10.70 12.45 -5.88
C ARG A 221 -10.47 12.07 -4.42
N VAL A 222 -9.22 11.79 -4.06
CA VAL A 222 -8.86 11.45 -2.67
C VAL A 222 -8.63 12.71 -1.84
N ARG A 223 -9.50 12.94 -0.85
CA ARG A 223 -9.40 14.09 0.05
C ARG A 223 -8.57 13.72 1.28
N ARG A 224 -7.65 14.58 1.67
CA ARG A 224 -6.76 14.36 2.82
C ARG A 224 -6.88 15.49 3.82
N ALA A 225 -6.96 15.14 5.09
CA ALA A 225 -6.90 16.13 6.15
C ALA A 225 -5.51 16.77 6.22
N TRP A 226 -5.51 18.08 6.42
CA TRP A 226 -4.34 18.90 6.57
C TRP A 226 -4.49 19.75 7.84
N LEU A 227 -3.41 19.81 8.62
CA LEU A 227 -3.37 20.58 9.87
C LEU A 227 -2.56 21.88 9.74
N GLY A 228 -1.76 22.07 8.69
CA GLY A 228 -0.87 23.23 8.57
C GLY A 228 0.30 23.21 9.55
N LEU A 229 0.89 22.03 9.77
CA LEU A 229 2.03 21.82 10.66
C LEU A 229 3.27 21.44 9.88
N VAL A 230 4.39 22.12 10.16
CA VAL A 230 5.73 21.61 9.87
C VAL A 230 6.28 21.04 11.17
N ALA A 231 6.65 19.77 11.16
CA ALA A 231 7.07 19.08 12.37
C ALA A 231 8.27 18.17 12.12
N GLN A 232 8.95 17.80 13.20
CA GLN A 232 10.09 16.89 13.17
C GLN A 232 10.03 15.87 14.31
N ASN A 233 10.75 14.75 14.14
CA ASN A 233 10.97 13.82 15.24
C ASN A 233 11.99 14.40 16.22
N ARG A 234 11.60 14.52 17.49
CA ARG A 234 12.48 14.94 18.59
C ARG A 234 12.80 13.75 19.50
N PRO A 235 14.05 13.27 19.53
CA PRO A 235 14.46 12.23 20.47
C PRO A 235 14.34 12.69 21.93
N LEU A 236 13.91 11.79 22.80
CA LEU A 236 13.77 12.02 24.23
C LEU A 236 14.69 11.10 25.02
N ASP A 237 15.50 11.70 25.90
CA ASP A 237 16.29 10.95 26.88
C ASP A 237 15.39 10.26 27.93
N ALA A 238 15.95 9.29 28.66
CA ALA A 238 15.20 8.54 29.68
C ALA A 238 14.73 9.41 30.86
N ALA A 239 15.38 10.54 31.13
CA ALA A 239 14.98 11.43 32.23
C ALA A 239 13.72 12.23 31.85
N ARG A 240 13.69 12.83 30.65
CA ARG A 240 12.55 13.56 30.10
C ARG A 240 11.34 12.65 29.92
N ARG A 241 11.53 11.43 29.41
CA ARG A 241 10.44 10.44 29.27
C ARG A 241 9.76 10.12 30.59
N ARG A 242 10.54 9.85 31.64
CA ARG A 242 10.03 9.60 32.99
C ARG A 242 9.33 10.82 33.57
N ARG A 243 9.97 11.99 33.48
CA ARG A 243 9.42 13.25 34.02
C ARG A 243 8.09 13.64 33.37
N LEU A 244 7.97 13.45 32.06
CA LEU A 244 6.81 13.88 31.26
C LEU A 244 5.80 12.75 31.02
N ALA A 245 6.01 11.57 31.60
CA ALA A 245 5.19 10.37 31.37
C ALA A 245 4.96 10.05 29.88
N ILE A 246 6.03 10.09 29.09
CA ILE A 246 6.04 9.72 27.67
C ILE A 246 6.75 8.38 27.52
N ALA A 247 6.04 7.36 27.05
CA ALA A 247 6.60 6.01 26.89
C ALA A 247 7.60 5.92 25.72
N ALA A 248 7.26 6.55 24.59
CA ALA A 248 8.03 6.47 23.36
C ALA A 248 9.39 7.19 23.46
N PRO A 249 10.42 6.70 22.76
CA PRO A 249 11.75 7.33 22.69
C PRO A 249 11.78 8.65 21.90
N THR A 250 10.69 9.01 21.23
CA THR A 250 10.56 10.19 20.39
C THR A 250 9.21 10.87 20.61
N VAL A 251 9.13 12.14 20.22
CA VAL A 251 7.88 12.90 20.11
C VAL A 251 7.88 13.71 18.81
N VAL A 252 6.70 14.12 18.35
CA VAL A 252 6.56 15.04 17.22
C VAL A 252 6.65 16.47 17.74
N GLU A 253 7.71 17.18 17.39
CA GLU A 253 7.89 18.59 17.73
C GLU A 253 7.42 19.48 16.58
N VAL A 254 6.52 20.42 16.87
CA VAL A 254 6.07 21.43 15.92
C VAL A 254 7.19 22.44 15.70
N VAL A 255 7.72 22.51 14.48
CA VAL A 255 8.78 23.43 14.07
C VAL A 255 8.19 24.77 13.68
N SER A 256 7.13 24.75 12.89
CA SER A 256 6.37 25.93 12.53
C SER A 256 4.92 25.57 12.24
N VAL A 257 4.08 26.59 12.29
CA VAL A 257 2.66 26.49 11.97
C VAL A 257 2.40 27.42 10.80
N GLU A 258 1.69 26.92 9.80
CA GLU A 258 1.36 27.70 8.62
C GLU A 258 0.38 28.82 9.00
N PRO A 259 0.65 30.09 8.62
CA PRO A 259 -0.29 31.19 8.84
C PRO A 259 -1.67 30.85 8.29
N ASP A 260 -2.72 31.20 9.05
CA ASP A 260 -4.13 30.93 8.72
C ASP A 260 -4.51 29.45 8.53
N GLY A 261 -3.55 28.53 8.75
CA GLY A 261 -3.76 27.08 8.72
C GLY A 261 -4.56 26.58 9.94
N PRO A 262 -5.13 25.36 9.86
CA PRO A 262 -5.96 24.79 10.93
C PRO A 262 -5.31 24.82 12.32
N ALA A 263 -4.04 24.45 12.41
CA ALA A 263 -3.29 24.46 13.66
C ALA A 263 -3.07 25.88 14.20
N ALA A 264 -2.84 26.88 13.33
CA ALA A 264 -2.69 28.28 13.75
C ALA A 264 -4.02 28.82 14.30
N VAL A 265 -5.13 28.56 13.62
CA VAL A 265 -6.48 28.94 14.06
C VAL A 265 -6.82 28.29 15.40
N ALA A 266 -6.42 27.04 15.61
CA ALA A 266 -6.60 26.33 16.87
C ALA A 266 -5.61 26.75 17.98
N GLY A 267 -4.61 27.59 17.66
CA GLY A 267 -3.66 28.12 18.62
C GLY A 267 -2.48 27.20 18.95
N LEU A 268 -2.16 26.22 18.10
CA LEU A 268 -0.89 25.49 18.14
C LEU A 268 0.26 26.43 17.78
N ARG A 269 1.45 26.14 18.30
CA ARG A 269 2.64 27.00 18.20
C ARG A 269 3.89 26.18 17.95
N ALA A 270 4.90 26.84 17.38
CA ALA A 270 6.25 26.29 17.35
C ALA A 270 6.73 25.94 18.77
N GLY A 271 7.36 24.78 18.92
CA GLY A 271 7.80 24.22 20.20
C GLY A 271 6.76 23.35 20.92
N ASP A 272 5.50 23.29 20.45
CA ASP A 272 4.54 22.33 20.97
C ASP A 272 4.98 20.90 20.60
N TRP A 273 4.84 19.97 21.55
CA TRP A 273 5.11 18.55 21.32
C TRP A 273 3.79 17.80 21.19
N LEU A 274 3.49 17.31 19.99
CA LEU A 274 2.30 16.52 19.72
C LEU A 274 2.47 15.10 20.29
N LEU A 275 1.54 14.71 21.16
CA LEU A 275 1.53 13.44 21.88
C LEU A 275 0.57 12.43 21.23
N ALA A 276 -0.63 12.90 20.87
CA ALA A 276 -1.68 12.08 20.31
C ALA A 276 -2.63 12.89 19.41
N ILE A 277 -3.27 12.21 18.47
CA ILE A 277 -4.41 12.73 17.70
C ILE A 277 -5.58 11.80 17.93
N ASP A 278 -6.71 12.35 18.34
CA ASP A 278 -7.94 11.60 18.61
C ASP A 278 -7.73 10.44 19.60
N GLY A 279 -6.98 10.70 20.67
CA GLY A 279 -6.61 9.72 21.68
C GLY A 279 -5.60 8.65 21.22
N GLN A 280 -5.19 8.67 19.95
CA GLN A 280 -4.21 7.73 19.41
C GLN A 280 -2.78 8.29 19.56
N PRO A 281 -1.87 7.58 20.25
CA PRO A 281 -0.48 8.01 20.37
C PRO A 281 0.19 8.24 19.02
N THR A 282 0.92 9.36 18.92
CA THR A 282 1.60 9.79 17.69
C THR A 282 3.06 10.23 17.96
N PRO A 283 3.93 9.34 18.47
CA PRO A 283 5.34 9.65 18.77
C PRO A 283 6.27 9.95 17.59
N THR A 284 5.84 9.75 16.34
CA THR A 284 6.68 10.01 15.15
C THR A 284 5.93 10.70 14.03
N ILE A 285 6.67 11.38 13.15
CA ILE A 285 6.17 12.00 11.91
C ILE A 285 5.51 10.96 11.01
N ASP A 286 6.10 9.78 10.86
CA ASP A 286 5.45 8.70 10.12
C ASP A 286 4.08 8.40 10.73
N GLN A 287 3.98 8.23 12.05
CA GLN A 287 2.68 7.98 12.68
C GLN A 287 1.71 9.14 12.52
N LEU A 288 2.17 10.40 12.58
CA LEU A 288 1.32 11.57 12.31
C LEU A 288 0.69 11.46 10.93
N HIS A 289 1.50 11.24 9.90
CA HIS A 289 0.99 11.13 8.55
C HIS A 289 0.07 9.91 8.34
N ARG A 290 0.28 8.78 9.02
CA ARG A 290 -0.70 7.67 9.01
C ARG A 290 -2.05 8.03 9.60
N ARG A 291 -2.08 8.95 10.57
CA ARG A 291 -3.33 9.34 11.25
C ARG A 291 -4.13 10.32 10.39
N LEU A 292 -3.48 11.24 9.69
CA LEU A 292 -4.15 12.29 8.93
C LEU A 292 -5.23 11.78 7.95
N PRO A 293 -5.03 10.71 7.15
CA PRO A 293 -6.08 10.16 6.28
C PRO A 293 -7.34 9.69 7.02
N THR A 294 -7.21 9.28 8.28
CA THR A 294 -8.35 8.81 9.10
C THR A 294 -9.10 9.93 9.81
N VAL A 295 -8.56 11.15 9.77
CA VAL A 295 -9.19 12.30 10.43
C VAL A 295 -10.23 12.93 9.49
N ALA A 296 -11.45 13.11 9.99
CA ALA A 296 -12.52 13.74 9.24
C ALA A 296 -12.24 15.24 9.00
N ILE A 297 -12.29 15.64 7.73
CA ILE A 297 -12.16 17.05 7.32
C ILE A 297 -13.37 17.84 7.83
N GLY A 298 -13.15 19.05 8.35
CA GLY A 298 -14.19 19.93 8.84
C GLY A 298 -14.79 19.55 10.21
N THR A 299 -14.35 18.44 10.80
CA THR A 299 -14.77 18.01 12.15
C THR A 299 -13.64 18.29 13.14
N PRO A 300 -13.91 18.87 14.32
CA PRO A 300 -12.88 19.04 15.34
C PRO A 300 -12.25 17.70 15.73
N VAL A 301 -10.91 17.63 15.68
CA VAL A 301 -10.11 16.52 16.18
C VAL A 301 -9.30 16.98 17.38
N ALA A 302 -9.29 16.17 18.45
CA ALA A 302 -8.50 16.47 19.64
C ALA A 302 -7.02 16.19 19.36
N VAL A 303 -6.18 17.22 19.47
CA VAL A 303 -4.72 17.09 19.38
C VAL A 303 -4.15 17.29 20.77
N ALA A 304 -3.70 16.20 21.39
CA ALA A 304 -3.05 16.24 22.68
C ALA A 304 -1.60 16.72 22.49
N ILE A 305 -1.25 17.83 23.12
CA ILE A 305 0.09 18.43 23.06
C ILE A 305 0.69 18.59 24.46
N LEU A 306 2.01 18.74 24.49
CA LEU A 306 2.74 19.29 25.60
C LEU A 306 3.31 20.65 25.19
N ARG A 307 2.95 21.70 25.94
CA ARG A 307 3.49 23.05 25.79
C ARG A 307 4.30 23.39 27.04
N GLY A 308 5.63 23.30 26.93
CA GLY A 308 6.50 23.37 28.11
C GLY A 308 6.29 22.18 29.04
N ALA A 309 5.62 22.39 30.17
CA ALA A 309 5.25 21.32 31.12
C ALA A 309 3.74 21.02 31.10
N ASP A 310 2.94 21.85 30.43
CA ASP A 310 1.48 21.74 30.46
C ASP A 310 1.00 20.80 29.36
N ARG A 311 0.16 19.84 29.75
CA ARG A 311 -0.56 18.99 28.80
C ARG A 311 -1.88 19.66 28.43
N LEU A 312 -2.12 19.82 27.14
CA LEU A 312 -3.30 20.49 26.61
C LEU A 312 -3.95 19.60 25.55
N ASP A 313 -5.27 19.51 25.55
CA ASP A 313 -6.04 18.96 24.44
C ASP A 313 -6.56 20.12 23.61
N VAL A 314 -6.02 20.27 22.40
CA VAL A 314 -6.38 21.37 21.51
C VAL A 314 -7.30 20.85 20.40
N PRO A 315 -8.56 21.31 20.32
CA PRO A 315 -9.44 20.94 19.22
C PRO A 315 -8.99 21.66 17.95
N VAL A 316 -8.56 20.91 16.94
CA VAL A 316 -8.17 21.44 15.62
C VAL A 316 -9.23 21.04 14.62
N ILE A 317 -9.68 21.96 13.75
CA ILE A 317 -10.62 21.64 12.66
C ILE A 317 -9.80 21.46 11.38
N PRO A 318 -9.50 20.21 10.96
CA PRO A 318 -8.67 19.96 9.80
C PRO A 318 -9.37 20.47 8.54
N ARG A 319 -8.58 21.01 7.62
CA ARG A 319 -9.04 21.39 6.29
C ARG A 319 -8.56 20.37 5.29
N GLU A 320 -9.09 20.43 4.09
CA GLU A 320 -8.60 19.65 2.98
C GLU A 320 -7.21 20.15 2.54
N ALA A 321 -6.27 19.22 2.33
CA ALA A 321 -5.01 19.51 1.67
C ALA A 321 -5.27 19.94 0.22
N SER A 322 -4.65 21.05 -0.19
CA SER A 322 -4.65 21.52 -1.59
C SER A 322 -3.75 20.69 -2.48
#